data_AF-A0A2Z5KC56-F1
#
_entry.id   AF-A0A2Z5KC56-F1
#
_cell.length_a   1.000
_cell.length_b   1.000
_cell.length_c   1.000
_cell.angle_alpha   90.00
_cell.angle_beta   90.00
_cell.angle_gamma   90.00
#
_symmetry.space_group_name_H-M   'P 1'
#
loop_
_entity.id
_entity.type
_entity.pdbx_description
1 polymer ?
#
loop_
_entity_poly.entity_id
_entity_poly.type
_entity_poly.pdbx_seq_one_letter_code
_entity_poly.pdbx_strand_id
1 'polypeptide(L)'
;MLRLAERALADPRLTEAADATWNLLLCLDPDGSRRNEGWLSGPYTLGRYFRNFFRPGFLEQPEWLPDGAAGAALPETRALLDVQDELRPFLQCSLHGVDVGGGFVELTHDLPGLDRRLARIAARLGIPRELGAYDALYWPGLGPAVYLIPPPRRAGLAAAITEAAVESTWFHPHRHGTVTAVVEAPMWGVAAVSDGSPPADRDAVLRSVSRALRRDTALLRQVLTRIRPHLAGVPDAARLLAPVDDYLLVCPGLADAWDPDTGDGAAHPLPLLSSAHLAALRISGRRLALRTAGLLHQLVRAAGRDPAGALPELDLLIDEWCADYRDGCGARWIPVARQAEYQARVVLSAFELAGRHPRAGSGPAEPGVGVRGGGADAAGMTP
;
A
#
# COMPACT_ATOMS: atom_id res chain seq x y z
N MET A 1 0.22 12.26 12.31
CA MET A 1 -0.09 13.68 12.00
C MET A 1 0.07 14.64 13.17
N LEU A 2 -0.58 14.45 14.33
CA LEU A 2 -0.45 15.41 15.45
C LEU A 2 1.01 15.66 15.87
N ARG A 3 1.84 14.60 15.92
CA ARG A 3 3.28 14.72 16.17
C ARG A 3 4.04 15.60 15.16
N LEU A 4 3.59 15.64 13.91
CA LEU A 4 4.15 16.49 12.87
C LEU A 4 3.71 17.95 13.09
N ALA A 5 2.43 18.17 13.43
CA ALA A 5 1.91 19.50 13.76
C ALA A 5 2.68 20.13 14.92
N GLU A 6 2.87 19.38 16.02
CA GLU A 6 3.68 19.80 17.17
C GLU A 6 5.09 20.25 16.76
N ARG A 7 5.75 19.51 15.86
CA ARG A 7 7.10 19.82 15.39
C ARG A 7 7.14 21.04 14.50
N ALA A 8 6.21 21.15 13.56
CA ALA A 8 6.12 22.30 12.67
C ALA A 8 5.89 23.59 13.46
N LEU A 9 5.01 23.55 14.48
CA LEU A 9 4.75 24.70 15.35
C LEU A 9 5.93 25.05 16.27
N ALA A 10 6.75 24.06 16.65
CA ALA A 10 7.89 24.28 17.53
C ALA A 10 9.16 24.78 16.83
N ASP A 11 9.22 24.76 15.49
CA ASP A 11 10.40 25.16 14.72
C ASP A 11 10.02 26.16 13.62
N PRO A 12 10.28 27.48 13.79
CA PRO A 12 9.97 28.50 12.80
C PRO A 12 10.63 28.28 11.43
N ARG A 13 11.68 27.44 11.36
CA ARG A 13 12.31 27.03 10.09
C ARG A 13 11.44 26.12 9.25
N LEU A 14 10.35 25.60 9.80
CA LEU A 14 9.37 24.79 9.10
C LEU A 14 8.12 25.58 8.71
N THR A 15 7.99 26.84 9.13
CA THR A 15 6.84 27.70 8.87
C THR A 15 7.28 29.01 8.22
N GLU A 16 7.40 30.10 8.99
CA GLU A 16 7.67 31.46 8.52
C GLU A 16 8.99 31.56 7.75
N ALA A 17 10.07 30.97 8.26
CA ALA A 17 11.38 31.09 7.60
C ALA A 17 11.53 30.19 6.36
N ALA A 18 10.59 29.28 6.14
CA ALA A 18 10.51 28.45 4.93
C ALA A 18 9.41 28.90 3.96
N ASP A 19 8.67 29.97 4.27
CA ASP A 19 7.48 30.41 3.54
C ASP A 19 6.50 29.25 3.27
N ALA A 20 6.27 28.43 4.31
CA ALA A 20 5.53 27.18 4.20
C ALA A 20 4.27 27.15 5.07
N THR A 21 3.17 26.70 4.48
CA THR A 21 1.90 26.44 5.18
C THR A 21 1.65 24.93 5.28
N TRP A 22 1.35 24.44 6.48
CA TRP A 22 1.03 23.03 6.72
C TRP A 22 -0.49 22.83 6.79
N ASN A 23 -1.05 22.15 5.79
CA ASN A 23 -2.44 21.70 5.78
C ASN A 23 -2.49 20.23 6.21
N LEU A 24 -3.32 19.89 7.20
CA LEU A 24 -3.36 18.56 7.81
C LEU A 24 -4.75 17.94 7.70
N LEU A 25 -4.89 16.96 6.81
CA LEU A 25 -6.09 16.11 6.71
C LEU A 25 -5.97 14.93 7.67
N LEU A 26 -6.55 15.04 8.87
CA LEU A 26 -6.35 14.06 9.96
C LEU A 26 -6.87 12.65 9.67
N CYS A 27 -7.89 12.53 8.83
CA CYS A 27 -8.51 11.26 8.49
C CYS A 27 -9.24 11.43 7.16
N LEU A 28 -8.85 10.65 6.15
CA LEU A 28 -9.53 10.61 4.86
C LEU A 28 -10.73 9.65 4.88
N ASP A 29 -10.65 8.56 5.65
CA ASP A 29 -11.69 7.53 5.77
C ASP A 29 -12.19 7.45 7.24
N PRO A 30 -13.11 8.35 7.65
CA PRO A 30 -13.65 8.35 9.01
C PRO A 30 -14.48 7.10 9.33
N ASP A 31 -15.16 6.54 8.34
CA ASP A 31 -15.99 5.34 8.50
C ASP A 31 -15.13 4.09 8.71
N GLY A 32 -14.09 3.91 7.89
CA GLY A 32 -13.09 2.86 8.08
C GLY A 32 -12.34 3.01 9.41
N SER A 33 -12.05 4.25 9.83
CA SER A 33 -11.43 4.54 11.13
C SER A 33 -12.33 4.11 12.28
N ARG A 34 -13.63 4.44 12.23
CA ARG A 34 -14.63 4.03 13.23
C ARG A 34 -14.72 2.51 13.35
N ARG A 35 -14.67 1.78 12.24
CA ARG A 35 -14.70 0.31 12.22
C ARG A 35 -13.46 -0.35 12.83
N ASN A 36 -12.36 0.38 12.97
CA ASN A 36 -11.12 -0.12 13.58
C ASN A 36 -11.00 0.18 15.09
N GLU A 37 -11.94 0.90 15.71
CA GLU A 37 -11.91 1.27 17.13
C GLU A 37 -11.69 0.07 18.09
N GLY A 38 -12.14 -1.13 17.68
CA GLY A 38 -12.01 -2.37 18.44
C GLY A 38 -10.57 -2.76 18.82
N TRP A 39 -9.55 -2.29 18.10
CA TRP A 39 -8.14 -2.61 18.42
C TRP A 39 -7.25 -1.40 18.73
N LEU A 40 -7.65 -0.18 18.39
CA LEU A 40 -6.82 1.04 18.52
C LEU A 40 -6.35 1.32 19.97
N SER A 41 -7.13 0.92 20.97
CA SER A 41 -6.82 1.12 22.39
C SER A 41 -5.81 0.12 22.97
N GLY A 42 -5.44 -0.92 22.23
CA GLY A 42 -4.58 -2.00 22.70
C GLY A 42 -5.20 -2.84 23.82
N PRO A 43 -4.61 -4.00 24.21
CA PRO A 43 -3.26 -4.45 23.87
C PRO A 43 -3.01 -4.73 22.38
N TYR A 44 -1.84 -4.29 21.90
CA TYR A 44 -1.40 -4.43 20.51
C TYR A 44 -0.82 -5.81 20.23
N THR A 45 -1.71 -6.80 20.14
CA THR A 45 -1.39 -8.19 19.76
C THR A 45 -1.91 -8.50 18.36
N LEU A 46 -1.20 -9.31 17.58
CA LEU A 46 -1.62 -9.74 16.24
C LEU A 46 -3.04 -10.35 16.25
N GLY A 47 -3.32 -11.24 17.21
CA GLY A 47 -4.62 -11.90 17.32
C GLY A 47 -5.78 -10.92 17.55
N ARG A 48 -5.60 -9.92 18.43
CA ARG A 48 -6.61 -8.85 18.61
C ARG A 48 -6.73 -7.97 17.37
N TYR A 49 -5.61 -7.61 16.74
CA TYR A 49 -5.60 -6.81 15.52
C TYR A 49 -6.44 -7.45 14.43
N PHE A 50 -6.10 -8.66 14.00
CA PHE A 50 -6.80 -9.31 12.90
C PHE A 50 -8.26 -9.65 13.22
N ARG A 51 -8.61 -10.00 14.47
CA ARG A 51 -10.02 -10.24 14.86
C ARG A 51 -10.91 -8.99 14.85
N ASN A 52 -10.32 -7.79 14.84
CA ASN A 52 -11.05 -6.51 14.81
C ASN A 52 -10.60 -5.61 13.64
N PHE A 53 -9.87 -6.18 12.68
CA PHE A 53 -9.34 -5.45 11.53
C PHE A 53 -10.47 -5.08 10.58
N PHE A 54 -10.44 -3.86 10.07
CA PHE A 54 -11.28 -3.48 8.95
C PHE A 54 -10.49 -2.70 7.90
N ARG A 55 -10.69 -3.05 6.64
CA ARG A 55 -10.32 -2.23 5.48
C ARG A 55 -11.47 -2.34 4.48
N PRO A 56 -11.90 -1.21 3.88
CA PRO A 56 -12.96 -1.24 2.87
C PRO A 56 -12.55 -2.06 1.64
N GLY A 57 -13.55 -2.57 0.92
CA GLY A 57 -13.34 -3.19 -0.39
C GLY A 57 -12.72 -2.22 -1.40
N PHE A 58 -12.22 -2.72 -2.52
CA PHE A 58 -11.43 -1.91 -3.47
C PHE A 58 -12.18 -0.68 -3.99
N LEU A 59 -13.49 -0.81 -4.27
CA LEU A 59 -14.34 0.29 -4.75
C LEU A 59 -14.70 1.31 -3.65
N GLU A 60 -14.38 1.00 -2.40
CA GLU A 60 -14.68 1.81 -1.21
C GLU A 60 -13.41 2.40 -0.58
N GLN A 61 -12.26 2.34 -1.27
CA GLN A 61 -11.00 2.91 -0.80
C GLN A 61 -10.84 4.35 -1.32
N PRO A 62 -10.85 5.39 -0.45
CA PRO A 62 -10.85 6.78 -0.92
C PRO A 62 -9.62 7.23 -1.70
N GLU A 63 -8.47 6.59 -1.49
CA GLU A 63 -7.24 6.93 -2.22
C GLU A 63 -7.12 6.23 -3.58
N TRP A 64 -7.97 5.24 -3.85
CA TRP A 64 -7.99 4.50 -5.10
C TRP A 64 -8.89 5.20 -6.10
N LEU A 65 -8.39 5.43 -7.30
CA LEU A 65 -9.05 6.24 -8.32
C LEU A 65 -9.05 5.52 -9.69
N PRO A 66 -9.49 4.26 -9.78
CA PRO A 66 -9.27 3.41 -10.96
C PRO A 66 -9.93 3.93 -12.24
N ASP A 67 -11.03 4.67 -12.11
CA ASP A 67 -11.74 5.31 -13.24
C ASP A 67 -11.31 6.78 -13.46
N GLY A 68 -10.25 7.20 -12.76
CA GLY A 68 -9.72 8.55 -12.78
C GLY A 68 -10.57 9.58 -12.04
N ALA A 69 -10.07 10.82 -12.00
CA ALA A 69 -10.68 11.91 -11.24
C ALA A 69 -12.15 12.18 -11.63
N ALA A 70 -12.48 12.04 -12.91
CA ALA A 70 -13.85 12.19 -13.41
C ALA A 70 -14.78 11.05 -12.97
N GLY A 71 -14.22 9.87 -12.67
CA GLY A 71 -14.95 8.70 -12.18
C GLY A 71 -15.05 8.63 -10.64
N ALA A 72 -14.51 9.61 -9.90
CA ALA A 72 -14.53 9.61 -8.44
C ALA A 72 -15.97 9.49 -7.91
N ALA A 73 -16.27 8.36 -7.28
CA ALA A 73 -17.61 8.05 -6.77
C ALA A 73 -17.80 8.47 -5.30
N LEU A 74 -16.76 8.29 -4.49
CA LEU A 74 -16.80 8.51 -3.04
C LEU A 74 -16.69 10.01 -2.70
N PRO A 75 -17.49 10.51 -1.74
CA PRO A 75 -17.40 11.90 -1.30
C PRO A 75 -16.03 12.24 -0.69
N GLU A 76 -15.41 11.30 0.04
CA GLU A 76 -14.08 11.44 0.62
C GLU A 76 -13.02 11.63 -0.47
N THR A 77 -13.09 10.83 -1.54
CA THR A 77 -12.21 10.98 -2.71
C THR A 77 -12.39 12.35 -3.35
N ARG A 78 -13.63 12.77 -3.65
CA ARG A 78 -13.89 14.09 -4.25
C ARG A 78 -13.35 15.23 -3.40
N ALA A 79 -13.60 15.20 -2.09
CA ALA A 79 -13.09 16.20 -1.16
C ALA A 79 -11.54 16.27 -1.17
N LEU A 80 -10.86 15.12 -1.23
CA LEU A 80 -9.41 15.08 -1.34
C LEU A 80 -8.93 15.70 -2.66
N LEU A 81 -9.56 15.35 -3.79
CA LEU A 81 -9.20 15.90 -5.10
C LEU A 81 -9.39 17.42 -5.16
N ASP A 82 -10.51 17.92 -4.63
CA ASP A 82 -10.83 19.35 -4.58
C ASP A 82 -9.80 20.12 -3.73
N VAL A 83 -9.45 19.60 -2.55
CA VAL A 83 -8.42 20.20 -1.68
C VAL A 83 -7.05 20.19 -2.34
N GLN A 84 -6.69 19.12 -3.05
CA GLN A 84 -5.45 19.05 -3.83
C GLN A 84 -5.41 20.10 -4.95
N ASP A 85 -6.53 20.30 -5.64
CA ASP A 85 -6.66 21.26 -6.75
C ASP A 85 -6.70 22.73 -6.30
N GLU A 86 -7.28 22.98 -5.13
CA GLU A 86 -7.31 24.29 -4.47
C GLU A 86 -5.93 24.67 -3.93
N LEU A 87 -5.33 23.80 -3.11
CA LEU A 87 -4.10 24.12 -2.38
C LEU A 87 -2.83 24.03 -3.26
N ARG A 88 -2.83 23.13 -4.25
CA ARG A 88 -1.69 22.85 -5.14
C ARG A 88 -0.36 22.77 -4.38
N PRO A 89 -0.26 21.90 -3.36
CA PRO A 89 0.89 21.90 -2.46
C PRO A 89 2.16 21.55 -3.23
N PHE A 90 3.30 22.15 -2.90
CA PHE A 90 4.55 21.71 -3.54
C PHE A 90 4.97 20.30 -3.08
N LEU A 91 4.52 19.89 -1.88
CA LEU A 91 4.72 18.56 -1.31
C LEU A 91 3.41 18.07 -0.67
N GLN A 92 2.97 16.88 -1.06
CA GLN A 92 1.94 16.10 -0.38
C GLN A 92 2.60 14.92 0.32
N CYS A 93 2.21 14.63 1.57
CA CYS A 93 2.63 13.41 2.26
C CYS A 93 1.41 12.63 2.72
N SER A 94 1.22 11.41 2.20
CA SER A 94 0.22 10.48 2.72
C SER A 94 0.89 9.54 3.73
N LEU A 95 0.29 9.41 4.92
CA LEU A 95 0.86 8.64 6.03
C LEU A 95 0.15 7.30 6.15
N HIS A 96 0.88 6.22 5.85
CA HIS A 96 0.33 4.87 5.79
C HIS A 96 0.94 3.95 6.84
N GLY A 97 0.22 2.86 7.10
CA GLY A 97 0.60 1.84 8.05
C GLY A 97 0.65 0.47 7.37
N VAL A 98 1.80 -0.19 7.48
CA VAL A 98 1.96 -1.59 7.08
C VAL A 98 1.68 -2.47 8.30
N ASP A 99 0.81 -3.47 8.19
CA ASP A 99 0.54 -4.40 9.31
C ASP A 99 1.87 -5.02 9.79
N VAL A 100 2.50 -5.83 8.95
CA VAL A 100 3.71 -6.58 9.26
C VAL A 100 4.71 -6.35 8.14
N GLY A 101 5.96 -6.01 8.45
CA GLY A 101 6.98 -5.73 7.44
C GLY A 101 8.05 -4.74 7.91
N GLY A 102 8.40 -3.81 7.02
CA GLY A 102 9.35 -2.73 7.27
C GLY A 102 8.80 -1.37 6.82
N GLY A 103 9.56 -0.30 7.10
CA GLY A 103 9.23 1.03 6.61
C GLY A 103 9.88 1.30 5.25
N PHE A 104 9.14 1.98 4.38
CA PHE A 104 9.59 2.41 3.06
C PHE A 104 8.86 3.70 2.64
N VAL A 105 9.28 4.27 1.51
CA VAL A 105 8.68 5.48 0.95
C VAL A 105 8.43 5.29 -0.53
N GLU A 106 7.29 5.78 -1.00
CA GLU A 106 6.95 5.83 -2.41
C GLU A 106 6.85 7.30 -2.84
N LEU A 107 7.42 7.64 -3.98
CA LEU A 107 7.50 9.02 -4.46
C LEU A 107 6.96 9.14 -5.87
N THR A 108 6.31 10.25 -6.18
CA THR A 108 5.97 10.59 -7.57
C THR A 108 7.11 11.28 -8.33
N HIS A 109 8.07 11.85 -7.60
CA HIS A 109 9.28 12.49 -8.14
C HIS A 109 10.49 12.04 -7.34
N ASP A 110 11.65 11.96 -7.99
CA ASP A 110 12.88 11.68 -7.24
C ASP A 110 13.21 12.83 -6.28
N LEU A 111 13.55 12.47 -5.05
CA LEU A 111 14.09 13.36 -4.03
C LEU A 111 15.49 12.86 -3.65
N PRO A 112 16.54 13.25 -4.40
CA PRO A 112 17.88 12.72 -4.21
C PRO A 112 18.37 12.82 -2.76
N GLY A 113 18.79 11.69 -2.21
CA GLY A 113 19.30 11.57 -0.85
C GLY A 113 18.24 11.27 0.22
N LEU A 114 16.96 11.13 -0.14
CA LEU A 114 15.92 10.69 0.79
C LEU A 114 16.21 9.29 1.33
N ASP A 115 16.68 8.37 0.48
CA ASP A 115 17.10 7.00 0.83
C ASP A 115 18.11 6.98 1.99
N ARG A 116 19.12 7.85 1.95
CA ARG A 116 20.15 7.98 3.01
C ARG A 116 19.60 8.60 4.28
N ARG A 117 18.64 9.52 4.18
CA ARG A 117 17.95 10.11 5.35
C ARG A 117 17.05 9.06 6.00
N LEU A 118 16.27 8.34 5.20
CA LEU A 118 15.41 7.22 5.62
C LEU A 118 16.22 6.16 6.35
N ALA A 119 17.36 5.74 5.79
CA ALA A 119 18.28 4.80 6.42
C ALA A 119 18.67 5.21 7.84
N ARG A 120 19.09 6.47 8.02
CA ARG A 120 19.50 7.00 9.32
C ARG A 120 18.32 7.11 10.30
N ILE A 121 17.15 7.52 9.82
CA ILE A 121 15.93 7.63 10.64
C ILE A 121 15.51 6.24 11.13
N ALA A 122 15.39 5.29 10.22
CA ALA A 122 14.99 3.91 10.50
C ALA A 122 15.95 3.24 11.50
N ALA A 123 17.26 3.36 11.28
CA ALA A 123 18.28 2.82 12.18
C ALA A 123 18.18 3.41 13.60
N ARG A 124 18.03 4.74 13.71
CA ARG A 124 17.89 5.43 15.00
C ARG A 124 16.64 5.01 15.78
N LEU A 125 15.56 4.65 15.08
CA LEU A 125 14.28 4.25 15.70
C LEU A 125 14.15 2.73 15.85
N GLY A 126 15.12 1.96 15.35
CA GLY A 126 15.07 0.51 15.35
C GLY A 126 13.91 -0.05 14.51
N ILE A 127 13.61 0.60 13.38
CA ILE A 127 12.57 0.20 12.43
C ILE A 127 13.27 -0.50 11.25
N PRO A 128 12.93 -1.78 10.94
CA PRO A 128 13.41 -2.44 9.73
C PRO A 128 12.99 -1.67 8.48
N ARG A 129 13.84 -1.66 7.47
CA ARG A 129 13.50 -1.10 6.15
C ARG A 129 13.05 -2.22 5.24
N GLU A 130 12.00 -1.99 4.47
CA GLU A 130 11.52 -2.97 3.50
C GLU A 130 12.20 -2.72 2.15
N LEU A 131 13.15 -3.59 1.78
CA LEU A 131 13.97 -3.43 0.57
C LEU A 131 13.32 -4.03 -0.68
N GLY A 132 12.21 -4.76 -0.53
CA GLY A 132 11.47 -5.37 -1.62
C GLY A 132 9.98 -5.35 -1.33
N ALA A 133 9.44 -4.15 -1.10
CA ALA A 133 8.02 -3.96 -0.75
C ALA A 133 7.11 -4.60 -1.79
N TYR A 134 6.11 -5.36 -1.32
CA TYR A 134 5.16 -6.03 -2.20
C TYR A 134 4.37 -5.03 -3.05
N ASP A 135 3.92 -3.93 -2.44
CA ASP A 135 3.11 -2.91 -3.12
C ASP A 135 3.90 -2.20 -4.25
N ALA A 136 5.22 -2.16 -4.13
CA ALA A 136 6.14 -1.58 -5.11
C ALA A 136 6.95 -2.64 -5.89
N LEU A 137 6.51 -3.90 -5.93
CA LEU A 137 7.29 -5.03 -6.46
C LEU A 137 7.83 -4.76 -7.87
N TYR A 138 7.02 -4.15 -8.74
CA TYR A 138 7.36 -3.88 -10.13
C TYR A 138 7.82 -2.44 -10.38
N TRP A 139 7.92 -1.62 -9.34
CA TRP A 139 8.18 -0.19 -9.49
C TRP A 139 9.69 0.09 -9.54
N PRO A 140 10.12 1.15 -10.25
CA PRO A 140 11.52 1.57 -10.22
C PRO A 140 11.96 1.95 -8.81
N GLY A 141 13.12 1.44 -8.38
CA GLY A 141 13.76 1.87 -7.14
C GLY A 141 14.50 3.19 -7.31
N LEU A 142 14.29 4.13 -6.39
CA LEU A 142 15.07 5.38 -6.25
C LEU A 142 16.21 5.23 -5.23
N GLY A 143 16.15 4.17 -4.44
CA GLY A 143 17.17 3.78 -3.47
C GLY A 143 16.63 2.70 -2.54
N PRO A 144 17.44 2.19 -1.59
CA PRO A 144 17.00 1.18 -0.64
C PRO A 144 15.76 1.64 0.16
N ALA A 145 14.63 0.94 -0.01
CA ALA A 145 13.32 1.26 0.57
C ALA A 145 12.72 2.61 0.13
N VAL A 146 13.09 3.10 -1.07
CA VAL A 146 12.48 4.27 -1.71
C VAL A 146 12.13 3.92 -3.16
N TYR A 147 10.86 4.03 -3.52
CA TYR A 147 10.32 3.61 -4.80
C TYR A 147 9.68 4.77 -5.56
N LEU A 148 9.70 4.70 -6.90
CA LEU A 148 9.02 5.65 -7.77
C LEU A 148 7.64 5.11 -8.13
N ILE A 149 6.58 5.82 -7.75
CA ILE A 149 5.21 5.57 -8.17
C ILE A 149 5.16 5.80 -9.70
N PRO A 150 4.87 4.77 -10.51
CA PRO A 150 4.81 4.94 -11.95
C PRO A 150 3.61 5.84 -12.32
N PRO A 151 3.72 6.63 -13.41
CA PRO A 151 2.57 7.34 -13.94
C PRO A 151 1.44 6.35 -14.21
N PRO A 152 0.20 6.68 -13.83
CA PRO A 152 -0.87 5.71 -13.88
C PRO A 152 -1.18 5.34 -15.33
N ARG A 153 -1.42 4.04 -15.54
CA ARG A 153 -1.88 3.50 -16.83
C ARG A 153 -3.26 2.90 -16.62
N ARG A 154 -4.17 3.16 -17.55
CA ARG A 154 -5.46 2.47 -17.57
C ARG A 154 -5.23 0.98 -17.80
N ALA A 155 -5.43 0.19 -16.76
CA ALA A 155 -5.33 -1.27 -16.79
C ALA A 155 -6.61 -1.87 -16.19
N GLY A 156 -6.87 -3.15 -16.47
CA GLY A 156 -8.03 -3.84 -15.92
C GLY A 156 -7.93 -3.99 -14.40
N LEU A 157 -9.09 -4.16 -13.73
CA LEU A 157 -9.22 -4.25 -12.27
C LEU A 157 -8.26 -5.27 -11.62
N ALA A 158 -7.97 -6.39 -12.28
CA ALA A 158 -7.02 -7.39 -11.76
C ALA A 158 -5.59 -6.84 -11.65
N ALA A 159 -5.11 -6.11 -12.65
CA ALA A 159 -3.81 -5.43 -12.60
C ALA A 159 -3.82 -4.25 -11.60
N ALA A 160 -4.96 -3.59 -11.44
CA ALA A 160 -5.17 -2.55 -10.43
C ALA A 160 -4.97 -3.04 -9.00
N ILE A 161 -5.47 -4.24 -8.72
CA ILE A 161 -5.42 -4.85 -7.40
C ILE A 161 -4.01 -5.35 -7.07
N THR A 162 -3.25 -5.81 -8.07
CA THR A 162 -1.90 -6.36 -7.86
C THR A 162 -0.79 -5.31 -7.86
N GLU A 163 -0.97 -4.18 -8.56
CA GLU A 163 0.10 -3.18 -8.75
C GLU A 163 -0.07 -1.89 -7.95
N ALA A 164 -1.14 -1.72 -7.17
CA ALA A 164 -1.43 -0.55 -6.30
C ALA A 164 -1.19 0.86 -6.90
N ALA A 165 -0.99 0.94 -8.23
CA ALA A 165 -0.68 2.15 -9.01
C ALA A 165 -1.57 2.27 -10.25
N VAL A 166 -2.70 1.57 -10.27
CA VAL A 166 -3.82 2.02 -11.11
C VAL A 166 -4.33 3.31 -10.50
N GLU A 167 -4.52 4.32 -11.36
CA GLU A 167 -4.85 5.72 -11.05
C GLU A 167 -5.18 5.95 -9.57
N SER A 168 -4.27 6.61 -8.82
CA SER A 168 -4.44 6.89 -7.40
C SER A 168 -4.49 8.40 -7.15
N THR A 169 -5.14 8.79 -6.04
CA THR A 169 -5.16 10.18 -5.59
C THR A 169 -3.76 10.74 -5.28
N TRP A 170 -2.75 9.87 -5.14
CA TRP A 170 -1.36 10.27 -4.92
C TRP A 170 -0.74 10.94 -6.15
N PHE A 171 -1.14 10.51 -7.35
CA PHE A 171 -0.63 11.07 -8.61
C PHE A 171 -1.47 12.25 -9.12
N HIS A 172 -2.69 12.44 -8.62
CA HIS A 172 -3.58 13.54 -9.04
C HIS A 172 -2.93 14.94 -9.01
N PRO A 173 -2.25 15.37 -7.92
CA PRO A 173 -1.65 16.70 -7.87
C PRO A 173 -0.33 16.81 -8.64
N HIS A 174 0.20 15.72 -9.23
CA HIS A 174 1.44 15.73 -10.02
C HIS A 174 1.40 16.80 -11.14
N ARG A 175 0.22 17.02 -11.74
CA ARG A 175 0.02 18.05 -12.78
C ARG A 175 0.30 19.49 -12.32
N HIS A 176 0.27 19.73 -11.01
CA HIS A 176 0.58 21.03 -10.40
C HIS A 176 2.06 21.16 -10.02
N GLY A 177 2.89 20.17 -10.36
CA GLY A 177 4.28 20.08 -9.92
C GLY A 177 4.43 19.62 -8.47
N THR A 178 3.36 19.07 -7.86
CA THR A 178 3.39 18.52 -6.51
C THR A 178 4.22 17.24 -6.47
N VAL A 179 5.16 17.18 -5.54
CA VAL A 179 5.77 15.91 -5.14
C VAL A 179 4.85 15.24 -4.12
N THR A 180 4.31 14.07 -4.43
CA THR A 180 3.68 13.21 -3.42
C THR A 180 4.69 12.20 -2.87
N ALA A 181 4.71 12.05 -1.55
CA ALA A 181 5.42 11.01 -0.81
C ALA A 181 4.45 10.18 0.05
N VAL A 182 4.35 8.88 -0.21
CA VAL A 182 3.64 7.92 0.65
C VAL A 182 4.65 7.37 1.65
N VAL A 183 4.38 7.53 2.94
CA VAL A 183 5.31 7.15 4.02
C VAL A 183 4.75 5.99 4.81
N GLU A 184 5.34 4.83 4.62
CA GLU A 184 4.89 3.56 5.17
C GLU A 184 5.60 3.24 6.48
N ALA A 185 4.84 3.07 7.55
CA ALA A 185 5.36 2.71 8.87
C ALA A 185 4.84 1.33 9.31
N PRO A 186 5.71 0.38 9.68
CA PRO A 186 5.26 -0.94 10.10
C PRO A 186 4.73 -0.92 11.54
N MET A 187 3.58 -1.54 11.75
CA MET A 187 3.05 -1.83 13.08
C MET A 187 3.86 -2.93 13.77
N TRP A 188 4.09 -4.04 13.07
CA TRP A 188 5.02 -5.10 13.46
C TRP A 188 6.22 -5.15 12.53
N GLY A 189 7.40 -4.89 13.07
CA GLY A 189 8.66 -4.92 12.33
C GLY A 189 9.17 -6.35 12.14
N VAL A 190 9.63 -6.67 10.93
CA VAL A 190 10.32 -7.93 10.59
C VAL A 190 11.73 -7.62 10.09
N ALA A 191 12.76 -8.25 10.64
CA ALA A 191 14.14 -7.96 10.25
C ALA A 191 14.48 -8.48 8.84
N ALA A 192 13.90 -9.61 8.42
CA ALA A 192 14.20 -10.27 7.15
C ALA A 192 13.87 -9.40 5.93
N VAL A 193 12.93 -8.46 6.03
CA VAL A 193 12.62 -7.54 4.92
C VAL A 193 13.72 -6.52 4.64
N SER A 194 14.74 -6.44 5.50
CA SER A 194 15.94 -5.63 5.31
C SER A 194 17.12 -6.39 4.67
N ASP A 195 16.95 -7.66 4.33
CA ASP A 195 18.01 -8.48 3.75
C ASP A 195 18.09 -8.35 2.22
N GLY A 196 19.02 -7.52 1.75
CA GLY A 196 19.25 -7.30 0.31
C GLY A 196 20.06 -8.41 -0.38
N SER A 197 20.43 -9.49 0.31
CA SER A 197 21.25 -10.56 -0.28
C SER A 197 20.50 -11.35 -1.37
N PRO A 198 21.22 -11.97 -2.31
CA PRO A 198 20.63 -12.96 -3.21
C PRO A 198 20.03 -14.14 -2.42
N PRO A 199 18.84 -14.63 -2.78
CA PRO A 199 18.21 -15.73 -2.08
C PRO A 199 18.94 -17.05 -2.33
N ALA A 200 19.01 -17.90 -1.31
CA ALA A 200 19.66 -19.22 -1.42
C ALA A 200 18.91 -20.17 -2.37
N ASP A 201 17.57 -20.19 -2.29
CA ASP A 201 16.70 -20.94 -3.20
C ASP A 201 15.40 -20.15 -3.43
N ARG A 202 15.40 -19.31 -4.46
CA ARG A 202 14.27 -18.45 -4.84
C ARG A 202 13.01 -19.29 -5.11
N ASP A 203 13.15 -20.33 -5.92
CA ASP A 203 12.00 -21.06 -6.47
C ASP A 203 11.35 -21.94 -5.41
N ALA A 204 12.12 -22.49 -4.46
CA ALA A 204 11.53 -23.21 -3.32
C ALA A 204 10.68 -22.28 -2.45
N VAL A 205 11.14 -21.05 -2.18
CA VAL A 205 10.37 -20.09 -1.37
C VAL A 205 9.11 -19.65 -2.10
N LEU A 206 9.21 -19.29 -3.38
CA LEU A 206 8.06 -18.91 -4.20
C LEU A 206 7.00 -20.03 -4.24
N ARG A 207 7.40 -21.28 -4.54
CA ARG A 207 6.48 -22.43 -4.51
C ARG A 207 5.82 -22.61 -3.15
N SER A 208 6.55 -22.41 -2.06
CA SER A 208 6.00 -22.50 -0.70
C SER A 208 4.93 -21.42 -0.45
N VAL A 209 5.24 -20.16 -0.77
CA VAL A 209 4.31 -19.03 -0.61
C VAL A 209 3.06 -19.20 -1.47
N SER A 210 3.23 -19.55 -2.75
CA SER A 210 2.10 -19.79 -3.66
C SER A 210 1.21 -20.94 -3.21
N ARG A 211 1.78 -22.07 -2.80
CA ARG A 211 1.01 -23.22 -2.29
C ARG A 211 0.26 -22.89 -1.02
N ALA A 212 0.89 -22.15 -0.10
CA ALA A 212 0.23 -21.68 1.12
C ALA A 212 -0.96 -20.77 0.78
N LEU A 213 -0.75 -19.77 -0.08
CA LEU A 213 -1.80 -18.83 -0.48
C LEU A 213 -2.99 -19.54 -1.16
N ARG A 214 -2.74 -20.49 -2.08
CA ARG A 214 -3.83 -21.28 -2.71
C ARG A 214 -4.60 -22.10 -1.67
N ARG A 215 -3.90 -22.79 -0.77
CA ARG A 215 -4.50 -23.61 0.27
C ARG A 215 -5.38 -22.76 1.20
N ASP A 216 -4.84 -21.66 1.69
CA ASP A 216 -5.52 -20.81 2.66
C ASP A 216 -6.74 -20.12 2.02
N THR A 217 -6.61 -19.69 0.75
CA THR A 217 -7.74 -19.16 -0.02
C THR A 217 -8.85 -20.19 -0.21
N ALA A 218 -8.51 -21.44 -0.53
CA ALA A 218 -9.49 -22.52 -0.68
C ALA A 218 -10.22 -22.80 0.63
N LEU A 219 -9.50 -22.83 1.76
CA LEU A 219 -10.07 -23.03 3.09
C LEU A 219 -11.04 -21.89 3.45
N LEU A 220 -10.62 -20.63 3.28
CA LEU A 220 -11.44 -19.47 3.59
C LEU A 220 -12.68 -19.38 2.69
N ARG A 221 -12.61 -19.83 1.43
CA ARG A 221 -13.77 -19.94 0.54
C ARG A 221 -14.78 -20.98 1.04
N GLN A 222 -14.31 -22.11 1.60
CA GLN A 222 -15.19 -23.11 2.22
C GLN A 222 -15.87 -22.58 3.48
N VAL A 223 -15.16 -21.82 4.32
CA VAL A 223 -15.74 -21.12 5.47
C VAL A 223 -16.81 -20.11 5.00
N LEU A 224 -16.47 -19.24 4.04
CA LEU A 224 -17.43 -18.27 3.48
C LEU A 224 -18.69 -18.95 2.96
N THR A 225 -18.55 -20.04 2.20
CA THR A 225 -19.68 -20.79 1.65
C THR A 225 -20.62 -21.30 2.75
N ARG A 226 -20.08 -21.80 3.87
CA ARG A 226 -20.88 -22.26 5.01
C ARG A 226 -21.58 -21.12 5.75
N ILE A 227 -20.92 -19.99 5.94
CA ILE A 227 -21.50 -18.89 6.73
C ILE A 227 -22.47 -18.02 5.93
N ARG A 228 -22.28 -17.88 4.60
CA ARG A 228 -23.02 -16.94 3.75
C ARG A 228 -24.55 -17.06 3.84
N PRO A 229 -25.16 -18.27 3.90
CA PRO A 229 -26.61 -18.42 4.10
C PRO A 229 -27.14 -17.82 5.41
N HIS A 230 -26.28 -17.65 6.41
CA HIS A 230 -26.63 -17.16 7.74
C HIS A 230 -26.40 -15.66 7.93
N LEU A 231 -25.89 -14.95 6.91
CA LEU A 231 -25.59 -13.52 6.96
C LEU A 231 -26.77 -12.64 6.53
N ALA A 232 -27.87 -13.23 6.06
CA ALA A 232 -29.07 -12.49 5.70
C ALA A 232 -29.63 -11.75 6.94
N GLY A 233 -29.79 -10.43 6.82
CA GLY A 233 -30.30 -9.58 7.89
C GLY A 233 -29.27 -9.20 8.97
N VAL A 234 -28.01 -9.64 8.84
CA VAL A 234 -26.92 -9.17 9.72
C VAL A 234 -26.56 -7.73 9.32
N PRO A 235 -26.62 -6.75 10.25
CA PRO A 235 -26.28 -5.37 9.96
C PRO A 235 -24.87 -5.24 9.38
N ASP A 236 -24.72 -4.40 8.36
CA ASP A 236 -23.44 -4.10 7.69
C ASP A 236 -22.69 -5.30 7.11
N ALA A 237 -23.30 -6.49 7.02
CA ALA A 237 -22.63 -7.68 6.49
C ALA A 237 -22.07 -7.46 5.08
N ALA A 238 -22.77 -6.70 4.23
CA ALA A 238 -22.29 -6.36 2.90
C ALA A 238 -20.94 -5.62 2.90
N ARG A 239 -20.71 -4.71 3.86
CA ARG A 239 -19.46 -3.94 3.98
C ARG A 239 -18.28 -4.79 4.44
N LEU A 240 -18.54 -5.81 5.28
CA LEU A 240 -17.53 -6.78 5.68
C LEU A 240 -17.29 -7.86 4.61
N LEU A 241 -18.32 -8.19 3.83
CA LEU A 241 -18.22 -9.16 2.73
C LEU A 241 -17.48 -8.61 1.52
N ALA A 242 -17.63 -7.31 1.19
CA ALA A 242 -16.95 -6.71 0.04
C ALA A 242 -15.43 -6.96 0.03
N PRO A 243 -14.65 -6.61 1.07
CA PRO A 243 -13.21 -6.92 1.11
C PRO A 243 -12.90 -8.43 1.16
N VAL A 244 -13.79 -9.26 1.73
CA VAL A 244 -13.63 -10.72 1.72
C VAL A 244 -13.73 -11.27 0.30
N ASP A 245 -14.75 -10.86 -0.45
CA ASP A 245 -14.98 -11.29 -1.83
C ASP A 245 -13.83 -10.80 -2.73
N ASP A 246 -13.37 -9.57 -2.53
CA ASP A 246 -12.20 -8.98 -3.19
C ASP A 246 -10.92 -9.82 -2.97
N TYR A 247 -10.59 -10.16 -1.72
CA TYR A 247 -9.41 -10.99 -1.44
C TYR A 247 -9.53 -12.39 -2.04
N LEU A 248 -10.69 -13.05 -1.89
CA LEU A 248 -10.91 -14.40 -2.41
C LEU A 248 -10.95 -14.47 -3.95
N LEU A 249 -11.23 -13.34 -4.61
CA LEU A 249 -11.15 -13.19 -6.05
C LEU A 249 -9.69 -13.12 -6.53
N VAL A 250 -8.83 -12.37 -5.83
CA VAL A 250 -7.48 -12.04 -6.33
C VAL A 250 -6.39 -13.00 -5.90
N CYS A 251 -6.51 -13.59 -4.71
CA CYS A 251 -5.48 -14.46 -4.15
C CYS A 251 -5.08 -15.65 -5.05
N PRO A 252 -5.99 -16.33 -5.78
CA PRO A 252 -5.59 -17.40 -6.70
C PRO A 252 -4.66 -16.91 -7.82
N GLY A 253 -5.02 -15.79 -8.46
CA GLY A 253 -4.21 -15.20 -9.53
C GLY A 253 -2.85 -14.71 -9.04
N LEU A 254 -2.78 -14.17 -7.81
CA LEU A 254 -1.52 -13.83 -7.16
C LEU A 254 -0.64 -15.06 -6.89
N ALA A 255 -1.23 -16.14 -6.39
CA ALA A 255 -0.48 -17.36 -6.13
C ALA A 255 0.11 -17.96 -7.42
N ASP A 256 -0.65 -17.90 -8.53
CA ASP A 256 -0.17 -18.30 -9.84
C ASP A 256 0.91 -17.34 -10.36
N ALA A 257 0.74 -16.03 -10.22
CA ALA A 257 1.76 -15.05 -10.63
C ALA A 257 3.10 -15.22 -9.91
N TRP A 258 3.10 -15.79 -8.69
CA TRP A 258 4.32 -16.03 -7.93
C TRP A 258 4.92 -17.42 -8.12
N ASP A 259 4.17 -18.39 -8.65
CA ASP A 259 4.62 -19.79 -8.70
C ASP A 259 5.51 -20.04 -9.93
N PRO A 260 6.78 -20.43 -9.76
CA PRO A 260 7.65 -20.74 -10.90
C PRO A 260 7.19 -21.97 -11.69
N ASP A 261 6.34 -22.83 -11.11
CA ASP A 261 5.81 -24.03 -11.78
C ASP A 261 4.61 -23.73 -12.70
N THR A 262 4.00 -22.54 -12.57
CA THR A 262 2.98 -22.07 -13.51
C THR A 262 3.67 -21.30 -14.63
N GLY A 263 3.76 -21.93 -15.82
CA GLY A 263 4.64 -21.53 -16.93
C GLY A 263 4.50 -20.10 -17.46
N ASP A 264 5.35 -19.78 -18.46
CA ASP A 264 5.66 -18.47 -19.12
C ASP A 264 4.50 -17.52 -19.53
N GLY A 265 3.25 -17.79 -19.14
CA GLY A 265 2.05 -16.98 -19.41
C GLY A 265 1.70 -15.94 -18.34
N ALA A 266 2.54 -15.72 -17.32
CA ALA A 266 2.35 -14.56 -16.45
C ALA A 266 2.50 -13.30 -17.32
N ALA A 267 1.42 -12.54 -17.50
CA ALA A 267 1.42 -11.32 -18.30
C ALA A 267 2.49 -10.30 -17.83
N HIS A 268 2.99 -10.44 -16.59
CA HIS A 268 4.09 -9.68 -16.05
C HIS A 268 5.07 -10.58 -15.25
N PRO A 269 6.28 -10.89 -15.78
CA PRO A 269 7.23 -11.75 -15.09
C PRO A 269 7.76 -11.09 -13.82
N LEU A 270 8.03 -11.90 -12.78
CA LEU A 270 8.62 -11.40 -11.53
C LEU A 270 9.98 -10.72 -11.79
N PRO A 271 10.28 -9.60 -11.11
CA PRO A 271 11.58 -8.95 -11.20
C PRO A 271 12.67 -9.80 -10.55
N LEU A 272 13.92 -9.34 -10.61
CA LEU A 272 15.01 -9.96 -9.85
C LEU A 272 14.73 -9.82 -8.34
N LEU A 273 14.53 -10.96 -7.67
CA LEU A 273 14.17 -11.00 -6.26
C LEU A 273 15.40 -11.18 -5.36
N SER A 274 15.47 -10.38 -4.30
CA SER A 274 16.36 -10.59 -3.15
C SER A 274 15.65 -11.36 -2.02
N SER A 275 16.39 -11.74 -0.98
CA SER A 275 15.82 -12.33 0.24
C SER A 275 14.72 -11.45 0.87
N ALA A 276 14.88 -10.12 0.84
CA ALA A 276 13.86 -9.16 1.30
C ALA A 276 12.54 -9.26 0.52
N HIS A 277 12.60 -9.39 -0.81
CA HIS A 277 11.40 -9.54 -1.64
C HIS A 277 10.65 -10.83 -1.28
N LEU A 278 11.37 -11.94 -1.12
CA LEU A 278 10.77 -13.21 -0.75
C LEU A 278 10.13 -13.16 0.66
N ALA A 279 10.76 -12.45 1.60
CA ALA A 279 10.20 -12.21 2.92
C ALA A 279 8.91 -11.38 2.84
N ALA A 280 8.90 -10.30 2.05
CA ALA A 280 7.73 -9.44 1.85
C ALA A 280 6.57 -10.17 1.17
N LEU A 281 6.85 -11.03 0.18
CA LEU A 281 5.84 -11.88 -0.47
C LEU A 281 5.20 -12.88 0.50
N ARG A 282 6.02 -13.57 1.31
CA ARG A 282 5.51 -14.47 2.37
C ARG A 282 4.62 -13.72 3.34
N ILE A 283 5.06 -12.54 3.78
CA ILE A 283 4.30 -11.71 4.71
C ILE A 283 2.98 -11.27 4.09
N SER A 284 2.98 -10.84 2.84
CA SER A 284 1.80 -10.34 2.12
C SER A 284 0.78 -11.45 1.84
N GLY A 285 1.22 -12.63 1.43
CA GLY A 285 0.33 -13.79 1.26
C GLY A 285 -0.38 -14.17 2.57
N ARG A 286 0.37 -14.23 3.68
CA ARG A 286 -0.19 -14.47 5.02
C ARG A 286 -1.14 -13.34 5.47
N ARG A 287 -0.88 -12.09 5.06
CA ARG A 287 -1.68 -10.91 5.41
C ARG A 287 -3.08 -11.00 4.81
N LEU A 288 -3.15 -11.37 3.53
CA LEU A 288 -4.42 -11.54 2.82
C LEU A 288 -5.30 -12.60 3.49
N ALA A 289 -4.70 -13.75 3.86
CA ALA A 289 -5.40 -14.80 4.57
C ALA A 289 -5.90 -14.35 5.96
N LEU A 290 -5.05 -13.72 6.77
CA LEU A 290 -5.41 -13.24 8.11
C LEU A 290 -6.47 -12.13 8.10
N ARG A 291 -6.36 -11.17 7.19
CA ARG A 291 -7.39 -10.12 7.03
C ARG A 291 -8.74 -10.74 6.65
N THR A 292 -8.74 -11.69 5.72
CA THR A 292 -9.96 -12.41 5.32
C THR A 292 -10.57 -13.20 6.48
N ALA A 293 -9.77 -13.98 7.21
CA ALA A 293 -10.24 -14.72 8.39
C ALA A 293 -10.79 -13.79 9.48
N GLY A 294 -10.12 -12.66 9.73
CA GLY A 294 -10.56 -11.64 10.67
C GLY A 294 -11.92 -11.03 10.33
N LEU A 295 -12.17 -10.74 9.06
CA LEU A 295 -13.46 -10.23 8.56
C LEU A 295 -14.56 -11.30 8.63
N LEU A 296 -14.26 -12.55 8.25
CA LEU A 296 -15.19 -13.67 8.41
C LEU A 296 -15.55 -13.91 9.89
N HIS A 297 -14.56 -13.82 10.79
CA HIS A 297 -14.77 -13.92 12.22
C HIS A 297 -15.70 -12.81 12.74
N GLN A 298 -15.51 -11.57 12.30
CA GLN A 298 -16.40 -10.46 12.64
C GLN A 298 -17.82 -10.68 12.11
N LEU A 299 -17.98 -11.18 10.88
CA LEU A 299 -19.29 -11.50 10.30
C LEU A 299 -20.06 -12.53 11.14
N VAL A 300 -19.41 -13.62 11.55
CA VAL A 300 -20.07 -14.65 12.37
C VAL A 300 -20.39 -14.12 13.77
N ARG A 301 -19.50 -13.31 14.38
CA ARG A 301 -19.80 -12.65 15.66
C ARG A 301 -20.96 -11.68 15.56
N ALA A 302 -21.03 -10.88 14.49
CA ALA A 302 -22.12 -9.93 14.26
C ALA A 302 -23.47 -10.64 14.05
N ALA A 303 -23.48 -11.86 13.51
CA ALA A 303 -24.68 -12.67 13.39
C ALA A 303 -25.25 -13.12 14.75
N GLY A 304 -24.47 -13.08 15.83
CA GLY A 304 -24.88 -13.46 17.19
C GLY A 304 -25.11 -14.96 17.42
N ARG A 305 -24.96 -15.78 16.38
CA ARG A 305 -25.09 -17.24 16.39
C ARG A 305 -24.15 -17.85 15.37
N ASP A 306 -23.67 -19.06 15.65
CA ASP A 306 -22.76 -19.79 14.77
C ASP A 306 -23.31 -21.19 14.41
N PRO A 307 -24.37 -21.26 13.58
CA PRO A 307 -24.92 -22.55 13.16
C PRO A 307 -23.96 -23.34 12.25
N ALA A 308 -22.96 -22.68 11.66
CA ALA A 308 -21.96 -23.31 10.78
C ALA A 308 -20.74 -23.87 11.55
N GLY A 309 -20.63 -23.60 12.86
CA GLY A 309 -19.47 -23.95 13.68
C GLY A 309 -18.17 -23.33 13.18
N ALA A 310 -18.25 -22.14 12.56
CA ALA A 310 -17.12 -21.49 11.90
C ALA A 310 -16.19 -20.73 12.87
N LEU A 311 -16.68 -20.27 14.03
CA LEU A 311 -15.87 -19.47 14.96
C LEU A 311 -14.67 -20.24 15.52
N PRO A 312 -14.82 -21.48 16.05
CA PRO A 312 -13.67 -22.22 16.59
C PRO A 312 -12.60 -22.49 15.53
N GLU A 313 -13.02 -22.77 14.29
CA GLU A 313 -12.12 -22.98 13.16
C GLU A 313 -11.37 -21.68 12.79
N LEU A 314 -12.09 -20.56 12.68
CA LEU A 314 -11.49 -19.26 12.41
C LEU A 314 -10.53 -18.83 13.52
N ASP A 315 -10.86 -19.08 14.79
CA ASP A 315 -9.98 -18.79 15.92
C ASP A 315 -8.67 -19.59 15.83
N LEU A 316 -8.75 -20.89 15.55
CA LEU A 316 -7.57 -21.73 15.37
C LEU A 316 -6.68 -21.23 14.21
N LEU A 317 -7.30 -20.90 13.07
CA LEU A 317 -6.56 -20.39 11.90
C LEU A 317 -5.89 -19.06 12.21
N ILE A 318 -6.61 -18.12 12.82
CA ILE A 318 -6.05 -16.81 13.19
C ILE A 318 -4.88 -16.99 14.16
N ASP A 319 -5.02 -17.85 15.17
CA ASP A 319 -3.97 -18.05 16.17
C ASP A 319 -2.73 -18.73 15.59
N GLU A 320 -2.90 -19.76 14.74
CA GLU A 320 -1.80 -20.43 14.04
C GLU A 320 -1.06 -19.45 13.11
N TRP A 321 -1.80 -18.68 12.31
CA TRP A 321 -1.23 -17.74 11.35
C TRP A 321 -0.59 -16.52 12.03
N CYS A 322 -1.13 -16.07 13.17
CA CYS A 322 -0.47 -15.08 14.01
C CYS A 322 0.82 -15.62 14.65
N ALA A 323 0.85 -16.90 15.02
CA ALA A 323 2.07 -17.55 15.51
C ALA A 323 3.13 -17.66 14.40
N ASP A 324 2.76 -17.94 13.14
CA ASP A 324 3.68 -17.90 11.99
C ASP A 324 4.34 -16.52 11.80
N TYR A 325 3.59 -15.43 12.00
CA TYR A 325 4.19 -14.09 12.01
C TYR A 325 5.15 -13.88 13.18
N ARG A 326 4.73 -14.22 14.40
CA ARG A 326 5.54 -14.01 15.60
C ARG A 326 6.82 -14.85 15.57
N ASP A 327 6.68 -16.14 15.33
CA ASP A 327 7.73 -17.15 15.52
C ASP A 327 8.45 -17.44 14.20
N GLY A 328 7.70 -17.52 13.09
CA GLY A 328 8.24 -17.82 11.76
C GLY A 328 8.84 -16.62 11.02
N CYS A 329 8.37 -15.40 11.32
CA CYS A 329 8.92 -14.16 10.74
C CYS A 329 9.65 -13.28 11.78
N GLY A 330 9.53 -13.56 13.08
CA GLY A 330 10.10 -12.71 14.13
C GLY A 330 9.43 -11.34 14.24
N ALA A 331 8.14 -11.25 13.89
CA ALA A 331 7.40 -9.99 13.87
C ALA A 331 7.27 -9.41 15.29
N ARG A 332 7.72 -8.16 15.48
CA ARG A 332 7.70 -7.48 16.78
C ARG A 332 6.96 -6.16 16.74
N TRP A 333 6.14 -5.89 17.75
CA TRP A 333 5.42 -4.62 17.85
C TRP A 333 6.39 -3.44 17.91
N ILE A 334 6.14 -2.43 17.07
CA ILE A 334 6.82 -1.14 17.13
C ILE A 334 5.89 -0.18 17.89
N PRO A 335 6.31 0.43 19.01
CA PRO A 335 5.46 1.35 19.74
C PRO A 335 4.91 2.47 18.84
N VAL A 336 3.64 2.82 18.99
CA VAL A 336 2.96 3.87 18.18
C VAL A 336 3.77 5.17 18.15
N ALA A 337 4.36 5.56 19.29
CA ALA A 337 5.21 6.75 19.37
C ALA A 337 6.44 6.67 18.44
N ARG A 338 7.04 5.49 18.24
CA ARG A 338 8.16 5.30 17.29
C ARG A 338 7.68 5.30 15.84
N GLN A 339 6.52 4.72 15.56
CA GLN A 339 5.91 4.78 14.21
C GLN A 339 5.60 6.24 13.82
N ALA A 340 4.95 6.99 14.70
CA ALA A 340 4.62 8.40 14.47
C ALA A 340 5.88 9.28 14.35
N GLU A 341 6.91 9.02 15.16
CA GLU A 341 8.20 9.71 15.10
C GLU A 341 8.95 9.41 13.80
N TYR A 342 8.88 8.18 13.31
CA TYR A 342 9.43 7.79 12.01
C TYR A 342 8.78 8.57 10.88
N GLN A 343 7.45 8.51 10.78
CA GLN A 343 6.69 9.22 9.76
C GLN A 343 6.99 10.72 9.79
N ALA A 344 6.97 11.35 10.98
CA ALA A 344 7.25 12.77 11.12
C ALA A 344 8.67 13.14 10.63
N ARG A 345 9.71 12.36 10.98
CA ARG A 345 11.08 12.63 10.54
C ARG A 345 11.26 12.43 9.03
N VAL A 346 10.57 11.44 8.46
CA VAL A 346 10.61 11.19 7.01
C VAL A 346 9.91 12.32 6.26
N VAL A 347 8.73 12.76 6.71
CA VAL A 347 8.03 13.91 6.13
C VAL A 347 8.89 15.17 6.17
N LEU A 348 9.51 15.49 7.31
CA LEU A 348 10.40 16.65 7.40
C LEU A 348 11.63 16.53 6.48
N SER A 349 12.13 15.31 6.30
CA SER A 349 13.22 15.04 5.34
C SER A 349 12.77 15.25 3.90
N ALA A 350 11.57 14.81 3.54
CA ALA A 350 10.98 15.02 2.23
C ALA A 350 10.70 16.51 1.98
N PHE A 351 10.17 17.23 2.97
CA PHE A 351 9.94 18.68 2.94
C PHE A 351 11.20 19.46 2.62
N GLU A 352 12.29 19.23 3.35
CA GLU A 352 13.56 19.92 3.11
C GLU A 352 14.15 19.63 1.72
N LEU A 353 13.95 18.42 1.19
CA LEU A 353 14.45 18.04 -0.13
C LEU A 353 13.57 18.60 -1.25
N ALA A 354 12.25 18.53 -1.10
CA ALA A 354 11.28 19.06 -2.05
C ALA A 354 11.39 20.60 -2.17
N GLY A 355 11.61 21.31 -1.05
CA GLY A 355 11.83 22.76 -1.07
C GLY A 355 13.12 23.21 -1.80
N ARG A 356 14.07 22.29 -2.01
CA ARG A 356 15.29 22.53 -2.81
C ARG A 356 15.14 22.06 -4.26
N HIS A 357 14.07 21.34 -4.58
CA HIS A 357 13.82 20.83 -5.90
C HIS A 357 13.38 21.99 -6.81
N PRO A 358 14.06 22.24 -7.94
CA PRO A 358 13.61 23.27 -8.86
C PRO A 358 12.21 22.91 -9.38
N ARG A 359 11.23 23.80 -9.16
CA ARG A 359 9.90 23.65 -9.74
C ARG A 359 10.05 23.55 -11.26
N ALA A 360 9.71 22.40 -11.84
CA ALA A 360 9.67 22.29 -13.29
C ALA A 360 8.48 23.15 -13.80
N GLY A 361 8.79 24.33 -14.35
CA GLY A 361 7.88 25.08 -15.24
C GLY A 361 7.13 26.28 -14.67
N SER A 362 7.83 27.41 -14.50
CA SER A 362 7.27 28.73 -14.85
C SER A 362 8.32 29.50 -15.65
N GLY A 363 8.55 29.05 -16.89
CA GLY A 363 9.39 29.70 -17.90
C GLY A 363 8.64 29.72 -19.24
N PRO A 364 8.80 30.76 -20.07
CA PRO A 364 7.92 31.04 -21.20
C PRO A 364 8.03 29.94 -22.27
N ALA A 365 6.90 29.57 -22.85
CA ALA A 365 6.81 28.61 -23.95
C ALA A 365 7.83 28.96 -25.05
N GLU A 366 8.74 28.04 -25.35
CA GLU A 366 9.57 28.17 -26.54
C GLU A 366 8.69 28.11 -27.80
N PRO A 367 8.92 29.00 -28.79
CA PRO A 367 8.11 29.04 -30.00
C PRO A 367 8.41 27.81 -30.87
N GLY A 368 7.33 27.16 -31.30
CA GLY A 368 7.35 25.93 -32.09
C GLY A 368 8.27 26.02 -33.32
N VAL A 369 9.12 25.00 -33.46
CA VAL A 369 9.89 24.77 -34.67
C VAL A 369 8.89 24.41 -35.78
N GLY A 370 8.72 25.34 -36.71
CA GLY A 370 7.87 25.18 -37.89
C GLY A 370 8.34 24.03 -38.78
N VAL A 371 7.41 23.13 -39.08
CA VAL A 371 7.52 22.16 -40.17
C VAL A 371 7.53 22.95 -41.49
N ARG A 372 8.71 23.07 -42.12
CA ARG A 372 8.79 23.43 -43.54
C ARG A 372 8.65 22.18 -44.38
N GLY A 373 7.60 22.16 -45.19
CA GLY A 373 7.41 21.17 -46.25
C GLY A 373 8.44 21.31 -47.36
N GLY A 374 8.73 20.18 -47.99
CA GLY A 374 9.35 20.06 -49.30
C GLY A 374 8.72 18.86 -50.01
N GLY A 375 7.91 19.13 -51.03
CA GLY A 375 7.37 18.12 -51.95
C GLY A 375 8.47 17.42 -52.74
N ALA A 376 8.31 16.12 -52.97
CA ALA A 376 7.92 15.52 -54.25
C ALA A 376 9.14 15.15 -55.12
N ASP A 377 9.32 13.85 -55.34
CA ASP A 377 9.54 13.32 -56.69
C ASP A 377 9.16 11.83 -56.74
N ALA A 378 8.46 11.48 -57.82
CA ALA A 378 7.90 10.18 -58.12
C ALA A 378 8.59 9.58 -59.36
N ALA A 379 8.97 8.31 -59.30
CA ALA A 379 9.15 7.34 -60.39
C ALA A 379 9.63 6.03 -59.73
N GLY A 380 9.17 4.81 -60.01
CA GLY A 380 8.39 4.24 -61.10
C GLY A 380 8.88 2.79 -61.27
N MET A 381 7.96 1.88 -61.63
CA MET A 381 8.16 0.52 -62.16
C MET A 381 8.35 -0.69 -61.20
N THR A 382 7.23 -1.41 -61.10
CA THR A 382 6.97 -2.86 -60.95
C THR A 382 7.64 -3.72 -62.06
N PRO A 383 7.54 -5.08 -62.08
CA PRO A 383 6.58 -6.00 -61.43
C PRO A 383 7.01 -6.63 -60.11
#